data_AF-A0A443IQC2-F1
#
_entry.id   AF-A0A443IQC2-F1
#
_cell.length_a   1.000
_cell.length_b   1.000
_cell.length_c   1.000
_cell.angle_alpha   90.00
_cell.angle_beta   90.00
_cell.angle_gamma   90.00
#
_symmetry.space_group_name_H-M   'P 1'
#
loop_
_entity.id
_entity.type
_entity.pdbx_description
1 polymer ?
#
loop_
_entity_poly.entity_id
_entity_poly.type
_entity_poly.pdbx_seq_one_letter_code
_entity_poly.pdbx_strand_id
1 'polypeptide(L)' 'MSTLREHIQNQQNMACNLVGVLEALAILDNEGMGKGGAVTSLISVALVMASDINEGLDTVNLPKGGAQ' A
#
# COMPACT_ATOMS: atom_id res chain seq x y z
N MET A 1 -17.35 -3.57 -15.18
CA MET A 1 -17.14 -2.64 -14.05
C MET A 1 -16.74 -1.29 -14.62
N SER A 2 -17.05 -0.15 -13.97
CA SER A 2 -16.54 1.14 -14.43
C SER A 2 -15.05 1.26 -14.15
N THR A 3 -14.33 2.02 -14.98
CA THR A 3 -12.88 2.25 -14.82
C THR A 3 -12.53 2.84 -13.46
N LEU A 4 -13.37 3.73 -12.92
CA LEU A 4 -13.20 4.25 -11.55
C LEU A 4 -13.32 3.13 -10.50
N ARG A 5 -14.31 2.24 -10.62
CA ARG A 5 -14.49 1.17 -9.64
C ARG A 5 -13.30 0.22 -9.62
N GLU A 6 -12.79 -0.15 -10.79
CA GLU A 6 -11.60 -0.99 -10.90
C GLU A 6 -10.36 -0.29 -10.33
N HIS A 7 -10.18 1.00 -10.62
CA HIS A 7 -9.10 1.80 -10.07
C HIS A 7 -9.14 1.84 -8.54
N ILE A 8 -10.29 2.15 -7.95
CA ILE A 8 -10.46 2.17 -6.49
C ILE A 8 -10.24 0.77 -5.90
N GLN A 9 -10.74 -0.29 -6.56
CA GLN A 9 -10.49 -1.66 -6.11
C GLN A 9 -8.99 -1.99 -6.10
N ASN A 10 -8.23 -1.54 -7.09
CA ASN A 10 -6.78 -1.73 -7.13
C ASN A 10 -6.08 -1.01 -5.98
N GLN A 11 -6.50 0.21 -5.63
CA GLN A 11 -5.98 0.91 -4.46
C GLN A 11 -6.32 0.18 -3.15
N GLN A 12 -7.53 -0.35 -3.03
CA GLN A 12 -7.95 -1.14 -1.87
C GLN A 12 -7.15 -2.45 -1.74
N ASN A 13 -6.88 -3.12 -2.85
CA ASN A 13 -6.05 -4.33 -2.87
C ASN A 13 -4.62 -4.02 -2.42
N MET A 14 -4.05 -2.90 -2.89
CA MET A 14 -2.73 -2.45 -2.46
C MET A 14 -2.69 -2.11 -0.97
N ALA A 15 -3.73 -1.43 -0.45
CA ALA A 15 -3.86 -1.14 0.97
C ALA A 15 -3.95 -2.42 1.81
N CYS A 16 -4.69 -3.44 1.35
CA CYS A 16 -4.75 -4.74 2.01
C CYS A 16 -3.37 -5.41 2.09
N ASN A 17 -2.61 -5.37 0.99
CA ASN A 17 -1.24 -5.89 0.98
C ASN A 17 -0.32 -5.11 1.93
N LEU A 18 -0.48 -3.78 2.02
CA LEU A 18 0.29 -2.94 2.94
C LEU A 18 0.04 -3.33 4.40
N VAL A 19 -1.21 -3.64 4.76
CA VAL A 19 -1.53 -4.17 6.10
C VAL A 19 -0.73 -5.44 6.39
N GLY A 20 -0.66 -6.39 5.46
CA GLY A 20 0.15 -7.60 5.62
C GLY A 20 1.65 -7.32 5.83
N VAL A 21 2.21 -6.32 5.14
CA VAL A 21 3.61 -5.88 5.35
C VAL A 21 3.80 -5.29 6.75
N LEU A 22 2.86 -4.48 7.24
CA LEU A 22 2.89 -3.90 8.58
C LEU A 22 2.74 -4.96 9.67
N GLU A 23 1.92 -5.99 9.46
CA GLU A 23 1.80 -7.13 10.37
C GLU A 23 3.11 -7.92 10.45
N ALA A 24 3.76 -8.18 9.31
CA ALA A 24 5.07 -8.83 9.28
C ALA A 24 6.14 -8.02 10.02
N LEU A 25 6.13 -6.69 9.86
CA LEU A 25 7.00 -5.79 10.62
C LEU A 25 6.76 -5.88 12.12
N ALA A 26 5.49 -5.86 12.55
CA ALA A 26 5.13 -5.98 13.96
C ALA A 26 5.58 -7.31 14.56
N ILE A 27 5.49 -8.42 13.82
CA ILE A 27 5.99 -9.73 14.27
C ILE A 27 7.51 -9.68 14.43
N LEU A 28 8.24 -9.20 13.43
CA LEU A 28 9.71 -9.15 13.46
C LEU A 28 10.25 -8.26 14.58
N ASP A 29 9.57 -7.16 14.88
CA ASP A 29 9.94 -6.26 15.99
C ASP A 29 9.69 -6.93 17.35
N ASN A 30 8.50 -7.51 17.54
CA ASN A 30 8.13 -8.21 18.78
C ASN A 30 9.03 -9.42 19.08
N GLU A 31 9.45 -10.16 18.06
CA GLU A 31 10.33 -11.33 18.22
C GLU A 31 11.82 -10.95 18.33
N GLY A 32 12.16 -9.66 18.20
CA GLY A 32 13.56 -9.21 18.15
C GLY A 32 14.34 -9.78 16.96
N MET A 33 13.62 -10.20 15.91
CA MET A 33 14.15 -10.87 14.72
C MET A 33 14.58 -9.90 13.62
N GLY A 34 14.45 -8.59 13.84
CA GLY A 34 14.85 -7.53 12.91
C GLY A 34 16.36 -7.37 12.63
N LYS A 35 17.15 -8.45 12.67
CA LYS A 35 18.58 -8.42 12.36
C LYS A 35 18.80 -8.37 10.84
N GLY A 36 19.91 -7.74 10.42
CA GLY A 36 20.37 -7.81 9.02
C GLY A 36 19.59 -6.96 8.01
N GLY A 37 18.92 -5.89 8.45
CA GLY A 37 18.26 -4.93 7.55
C GLY A 37 16.88 -5.38 7.02
N ALA A 38 16.37 -6.55 7.43
CA ALA A 38 15.06 -7.05 7.01
C ALA A 38 13.91 -6.08 7.35
N VAL A 39 13.92 -5.51 8.57
CA VAL A 39 12.96 -4.49 9.01
C VAL A 39 13.06 -3.23 8.16
N THR A 40 14.28 -2.73 7.90
CA THR A 40 14.51 -1.56 7.03
C THR A 40 13.99 -1.78 5.61
N SER A 41 14.19 -2.97 5.06
CA SER A 41 13.68 -3.34 3.73
C SER A 41 12.15 -3.38 3.68
N LEU A 42 11.51 -3.98 4.69
CA LEU A 42 10.04 -4.02 4.77
C LEU A 42 9.43 -2.63 5.00
N ILE A 43 10.08 -1.77 5.78
CA ILE A 43 9.68 -0.35 5.91
C ILE A 43 9.77 0.35 4.55
N SER A 44 10.83 0.10 3.79
CA SER A 44 10.99 0.72 2.45
C SER A 44 9.88 0.27 1.49
N VAL A 45 9.53 -1.02 1.52
CA VAL A 45 8.39 -1.54 0.74
C VAL A 45 7.07 -0.90 1.17
N ALA A 46 6.82 -0.83 2.48
CA ALA A 46 5.61 -0.20 3.01
C ALA A 46 5.47 1.27 2.59
N LEU A 47 6.58 2.03 2.60
CA LEU A 47 6.61 3.43 2.17
C LEU A 47 6.30 3.61 0.68
N VAL A 48 6.83 2.73 -0.17
CA VAL A 48 6.51 2.74 -1.61
C VAL A 48 5.03 2.50 -1.81
N MET A 49 4.47 1.45 -1.19
CA MET A 49 3.05 1.13 -1.31
C MET A 49 2.14 2.26 -0.80
N ALA A 50 2.49 2.89 0.33
CA ALA A 50 1.74 4.02 0.85
C ALA A 50 1.79 5.23 -0.11
N SER A 51 2.93 5.47 -0.74
CA SER A 51 3.08 6.55 -1.73
C SER A 51 2.25 6.27 -2.98
N ASP A 52 2.30 5.04 -3.50
CA ASP A 52 1.55 4.61 -4.68
C ASP A 52 0.03 4.70 -4.44
N ILE A 53 -0.45 4.33 -3.25
CA ILE A 53 -1.85 4.49 -2.86
C ILE A 53 -2.24 5.97 -2.85
N ASN A 54 -1.41 6.81 -2.23
CA ASN A 54 -1.69 8.24 -2.12
C ASN A 54 -1.72 8.91 -3.50
N GLU A 55 -0.77 8.58 -4.37
CA GLU A 55 -0.75 9.07 -5.74
C GLU A 55 -1.94 8.55 -6.55
N GLY A 56 -2.28 7.27 -6.42
CA GLY A 56 -3.41 6.64 -7.11
C GLY A 56 -4.76 7.22 -6.67
N LEU A 57 -4.89 7.68 -5.42
CA LEU A 57 -6.09 8.34 -4.92
C LEU A 57 -6.10 9.86 -5.15
N ASP A 58 -5.04 10.43 -5.70
CA ASP A 58 -5.03 11.83 -6.12
C ASP A 58 -6.10 12.03 -7.21
N THR A 59 -6.88 13.08 -7.03
CA THR A 59 -7.92 13.53 -7.95
C THR A 59 -7.45 13.69 -9.41
N VAL A 60 -6.17 14.01 -9.65
CA VAL A 60 -5.62 14.14 -11.00
C VAL A 60 -5.35 12.78 -11.67
N ASN A 61 -5.19 11.73 -10.86
CA ASN A 61 -4.90 10.37 -11.30
C ASN A 61 -6.14 9.47 -11.33
N LEU A 62 -7.29 9.99 -10.87
CA LEU A 62 -8.56 9.29 -11.02
C LEU A 62 -8.95 9.19 -12.50
N PRO A 63 -9.40 8.01 -12.97
CA PRO A 63 -9.83 7.85 -14.35
C PRO A 63 -11.04 8.75 -14.66
N LYS A 64 -11.01 9.38 -15.84
CA LYS A 64 -12.07 10.26 -16.33
C LYS A 64 -13.42 9.51 -16.39
N GLY A 65 -14.49 10.17 -15.95
CA GLY A 65 -15.84 9.60 -15.91
C GLY A 65 -16.27 9.00 -14.56
N GLY A 66 -15.50 9.23 -13.49
CA GLY A 66 -15.81 8.81 -12.13
C GLY A 66 -16.50 9.86 -11.25
N ALA A 67 -16.28 11.14 -11.53
CA ALA A 67 -17.00 12.27 -10.95
C ALA A 67 -17.81 12.94 -12.06
N GLN A 68 -19.07 12.55 -12.19
CA GLN A 68 -20.08 13.32 -12.90
C GLN A 68 -21.12 13.79 -11.88
#